data_AF-A0A2W6S3D9-F1
#
_entry.id   AF-A0A2W6S3D9-F1
#
_cell.length_a   1.000
_cell.length_b   1.000
_cell.length_c   1.000
_cell.angle_alpha   90.00
_cell.angle_beta   90.00
_cell.angle_gamma   90.00
#
_symmetry.space_group_name_H-M   'P 1'
#
loop_
_entity.id
_entity.type
_entity.pdbx_description
1 polymer ?
#
loop_
_entity_poly.entity_id
_entity_poly.type
_entity_poly.pdbx_seq_one_letter_code
_entity_poly.pdbx_strand_id
1 'polypeptide(L)'
;MKDLGIDLNSQDADGNTALHVTMMLCNAYEGIEGIRNLLDAGVDPTVRNGENKLPTEVGFTWLWDDRPEALMLMESVITKKNLLNELGESQQQSIMRRKM
;
A
#
# COMPACT_ATOMS: atom_id res chain seq x y z
N MET A 1 16.51 2.11 5.73
CA MET A 1 16.01 3.07 4.73
C MET A 1 15.41 4.32 5.36
N LYS A 2 14.65 4.23 6.46
CA LYS A 2 14.18 5.42 7.22
C LYS A 2 15.30 6.36 7.71
N ASP A 3 16.48 5.82 8.03
CA ASP A 3 17.59 6.61 8.61
C ASP A 3 18.43 7.37 7.58
N LEU A 4 18.13 7.25 6.27
CA LEU A 4 18.83 7.97 5.20
C LEU A 4 18.07 9.20 4.70
N GLY A 5 16.92 9.55 5.30
CA GLY A 5 16.08 10.67 4.84
C GLY A 5 15.40 10.41 3.48
N ILE A 6 15.36 9.16 3.03
CA ILE A 6 14.67 8.76 1.80
C ILE A 6 13.17 8.73 2.09
N ASP A 7 12.41 9.54 1.36
CA ASP A 7 10.95 9.46 1.36
C ASP A 7 10.52 8.23 0.54
N LEU A 8 10.07 7.20 1.25
CA LEU A 8 9.62 5.94 0.67
C LEU A 8 8.31 6.06 -0.10
N ASN A 9 7.57 7.17 0.08
CA ASN A 9 6.32 7.44 -0.61
C ASN A 9 6.47 8.47 -1.74
N SER A 10 7.71 8.79 -2.12
CA SER A 10 7.98 9.71 -3.22
C SER A 10 7.28 9.25 -4.49
N GLN A 11 6.71 10.23 -5.20
CA GLN A 11 5.94 10.04 -6.41
C GLN A 11 6.77 10.49 -7.62
N ASP A 12 6.66 9.75 -8.72
CA ASP A 12 7.21 10.16 -10.01
C ASP A 12 6.36 11.26 -10.68
N ALA A 13 6.67 11.59 -11.94
CA ALA A 13 5.97 12.63 -12.69
C ALA A 13 4.48 12.32 -12.95
N ASP A 14 4.08 11.06 -12.91
CA ASP A 14 2.70 10.59 -13.09
C ASP A 14 1.99 10.39 -11.73
N GLY A 15 2.66 10.73 -10.63
CA GLY A 15 2.18 10.50 -9.28
C GLY A 15 2.37 9.05 -8.81
N ASN A 16 3.01 8.19 -9.58
CA ASN A 16 3.19 6.80 -9.18
C ASN A 16 4.25 6.70 -8.08
N THR A 17 3.92 5.98 -6.99
CA THR A 17 4.91 5.52 -6.02
C THR A 17 5.62 4.27 -6.50
N ALA A 18 6.69 3.85 -5.81
CA ALA A 18 7.35 2.59 -6.06
C ALA A 18 6.37 1.39 -6.12
N LEU A 19 5.35 1.36 -5.25
CA LEU A 19 4.34 0.30 -5.27
C LEU A 19 3.46 0.31 -6.52
N HIS A 20 3.12 1.48 -7.07
CA HIS A 20 2.38 1.56 -8.35
C HIS A 20 3.22 0.96 -9.48
N VAL A 21 4.49 1.35 -9.57
CA VAL A 21 5.40 0.86 -10.60
C VAL A 21 5.61 -0.65 -10.47
N THR A 22 5.84 -1.16 -9.26
CA THR A 22 5.95 -2.60 -9.03
C THR A 22 4.66 -3.33 -9.40
N MET A 23 3.49 -2.78 -9.06
CA MET A 23 2.20 -3.37 -9.45
C MET A 23 1.92 -3.27 -10.95
N MET A 24 2.50 -2.34 -11.70
CA MET A 24 2.40 -2.33 -13.16
C MET A 24 3.30 -3.41 -13.77
N LEU A 25 4.53 -3.53 -13.28
CA LEU A 25 5.59 -4.37 -13.86
C LEU A 25 5.61 -5.81 -13.33
N CYS A 26 4.87 -6.12 -12.26
CA CYS A 26 4.86 -7.44 -11.64
C CYS A 26 4.44 -8.50 -12.68
N ASN A 27 5.35 -9.42 -12.98
CA ASN A 27 5.07 -10.75 -13.50
C ASN A 27 5.09 -11.73 -12.31
N ALA A 28 4.38 -12.85 -12.41
CA ALA A 28 3.83 -13.66 -11.31
C ALA A 28 4.80 -14.08 -10.16
N TYR A 29 6.12 -13.91 -10.26
CA TYR A 29 7.07 -14.30 -9.22
C TYR A 29 8.03 -13.21 -8.75
N GLU A 30 8.78 -12.55 -9.65
CA GLU A 30 9.78 -11.54 -9.24
C GLU A 30 9.14 -10.28 -8.66
N GLY A 31 7.93 -9.93 -9.10
CA GLY A 31 7.24 -8.75 -8.58
C GLY A 31 6.71 -8.91 -7.15
N ILE A 32 6.41 -10.13 -6.69
CA ILE A 32 5.89 -10.36 -5.32
C ILE A 32 6.95 -10.06 -4.27
N GLU A 33 8.21 -10.48 -4.51
CA GLU A 33 9.31 -10.20 -3.58
C GLU A 33 9.60 -8.70 -3.52
N GLY A 34 9.54 -8.01 -4.66
CA GLY A 34 9.61 -6.55 -4.71
C GLY A 34 8.54 -5.86 -3.86
N ILE A 35 7.28 -6.32 -3.95
CA ILE A 35 6.18 -5.80 -3.13
C ILE A 35 6.46 -6.03 -1.64
N ARG A 36 6.88 -7.23 -1.23
CA ARG A 36 7.21 -7.53 0.18
C ARG A 36 8.31 -6.62 0.70
N ASN A 37 9.40 -6.47 -0.04
CA ASN A 37 10.52 -5.64 0.36
C ASN A 37 10.12 -4.16 0.55
N LEU A 38 9.26 -3.64 -0.33
CA LEU A 38 8.73 -2.27 -0.21
C LEU A 38 7.80 -2.11 0.99
N LEU A 39 6.92 -3.08 1.25
CA LEU A 39 6.03 -3.07 2.40
C LEU A 39 6.81 -3.18 3.72
N ASP A 40 7.83 -4.05 3.77
CA ASP A 40 8.70 -4.23 4.93
C ASP A 40 9.54 -2.97 5.21
N ALA A 41 9.91 -2.23 4.16
CA ALA A 41 10.55 -0.91 4.31
C ALA A 41 9.61 0.15 4.90
N GLY A 42 8.30 -0.09 4.90
CA GLY A 42 7.28 0.82 5.43
C GLY A 42 6.73 1.81 4.42
N VAL A 43 6.77 1.48 3.12
CA VAL A 43 6.05 2.22 2.08
C VAL A 43 4.55 2.17 2.37
N ASP A 44 3.86 3.29 2.20
CA ASP A 44 2.42 3.38 2.39
C ASP A 44 1.68 2.84 1.15
N PRO A 45 0.95 1.70 1.27
CA PRO A 45 0.22 1.12 0.16
C PRO A 45 -1.07 1.87 -0.20
N THR A 46 -1.40 2.94 0.52
CA THR A 46 -2.64 3.72 0.34
C THR A 46 -2.46 5.04 -0.40
N VAL A 47 -1.23 5.39 -0.79
CA VAL A 47 -0.97 6.59 -1.60
C VAL A 47 -1.64 6.45 -2.96
N ARG A 48 -2.31 7.51 -3.41
CA ARG A 48 -2.93 7.55 -4.73
C ARG A 48 -2.04 8.28 -5.74
N ASN A 49 -1.97 7.76 -6.95
CA ASN A 49 -1.22 8.39 -8.03
C ASN A 49 -1.95 9.61 -8.64
N GLY A 50 -1.38 10.19 -9.70
CA GLY A 50 -1.95 11.35 -10.40
C GLY A 50 -3.31 11.09 -11.04
N GLU A 51 -3.65 9.83 -11.31
CA GLU A 51 -4.97 9.39 -11.77
C GLU A 51 -5.94 9.08 -10.61
N ASN A 52 -5.55 9.39 -9.37
CA ASN A 52 -6.28 9.07 -8.16
C ASN A 52 -6.46 7.55 -7.93
N LYS A 53 -5.58 6.71 -8.49
CA LYS A 53 -5.59 5.25 -8.34
C LYS A 53 -4.65 4.80 -7.22
N LEU A 54 -5.02 3.74 -6.51
CA LEU A 54 -4.16 2.99 -5.60
C LEU A 54 -3.18 2.10 -6.39
N PRO A 55 -2.11 1.61 -5.75
CA PRO A 55 -1.22 0.63 -6.37
C PRO A 55 -1.94 -0.63 -6.88
N THR A 56 -3.01 -1.06 -6.19
CA THR A 56 -3.83 -2.21 -6.61
C THR A 56 -4.70 -1.93 -7.84
N GLU A 57 -4.88 -0.66 -8.22
CA GLU A 57 -5.78 -0.20 -9.28
C GLU A 57 -5.06 0.14 -10.61
N VAL A 58 -3.72 0.15 -10.64
CA VAL A 58 -2.92 0.50 -11.83
C VAL A 58 -2.53 -0.70 -12.72
N GLY A 59 -2.99 -1.91 -12.40
CA GLY A 59 -2.74 -3.10 -13.20
C GLY A 59 -3.50 -3.09 -14.54
N PHE A 60 -2.93 -3.75 -15.56
CA PHE A 60 -3.65 -3.98 -16.83
C PHE A 60 -4.85 -4.88 -16.59
N THR A 61 -6.04 -4.27 -16.50
CA THR A 61 -7.34 -4.92 -16.27
C THR A 61 -7.71 -5.98 -17.33
N TRP A 62 -6.98 -6.03 -18.45
CA TRP A 62 -7.17 -7.01 -19.53
C TRP A 62 -6.39 -8.32 -19.33
N LEU A 63 -5.54 -8.41 -18.29
CA LEU A 63 -4.72 -9.58 -17.92
C LEU A 63 -4.99 -10.02 -16.48
N TRP A 64 -6.26 -9.99 -16.06
CA TRP A 64 -6.72 -10.18 -14.67
C TRP A 64 -6.29 -11.53 -14.03
N ASP A 65 -5.70 -12.45 -14.77
CA ASP A 65 -5.37 -13.80 -14.30
C ASP A 65 -3.93 -13.98 -13.79
N ASP A 66 -2.99 -13.04 -14.04
CA ASP A 66 -1.56 -13.28 -13.80
C ASP A 66 -1.02 -12.83 -12.42
N ARG A 67 -1.86 -12.28 -11.52
CA ARG A 67 -1.39 -11.71 -10.23
C ARG A 67 -2.29 -11.88 -9.00
N PRO A 68 -2.88 -13.06 -8.73
CA PRO A 68 -3.75 -13.22 -7.57
C PRO A 68 -3.01 -13.01 -6.24
N GLU A 69 -1.75 -13.43 -6.12
CA GLU A 69 -0.99 -13.34 -4.86
C GLU A 69 -0.58 -11.91 -4.52
N ALA A 70 -0.19 -11.10 -5.51
CA ALA A 70 0.21 -9.72 -5.31
C ALA A 70 -0.97 -8.85 -4.84
N LEU A 71 -2.14 -9.05 -5.45
CA LEU A 71 -3.38 -8.39 -5.04
C LEU A 71 -3.77 -8.82 -3.62
N MET A 72 -3.80 -10.13 -3.35
CA MET A 72 -4.13 -10.64 -2.03
C MET A 72 -3.21 -10.10 -0.93
N LEU A 73 -1.89 -10.03 -1.19
CA LEU A 73 -0.94 -9.44 -0.26
C LEU A 73 -1.25 -7.96 0.02
N MET A 74 -1.41 -7.15 -1.02
CA MET A 74 -1.67 -5.73 -0.90
C MET A 74 -3.00 -5.43 -0.19
N GLU A 75 -4.08 -6.12 -0.57
CA GLU A 75 -5.39 -5.99 0.06
C GLU A 75 -5.36 -6.37 1.55
N SER A 76 -4.63 -7.43 1.91
CA SER A 76 -4.47 -7.83 3.31
C SER A 76 -3.79 -6.75 4.15
N VAL A 77 -2.80 -6.05 3.59
CA VAL A 77 -2.04 -5.00 4.28
C VAL A 77 -2.88 -3.74 4.42
N ILE A 78 -3.58 -3.34 3.35
CA ILE A 78 -4.49 -2.19 3.36
C ILE A 78 -5.61 -2.41 4.39
N THR A 79 -6.23 -3.60 4.38
CA THR A 79 -7.29 -3.96 5.33
C THR A 79 -6.77 -3.93 6.77
N LYS A 80 -5.59 -4.51 7.03
CA LYS A 80 -4.98 -4.47 8.36
C LYS A 80 -4.72 -3.04 8.83
N LYS A 81 -4.22 -2.15 7.95
CA LYS A 81 -4.00 -0.74 8.28
C LYS A 81 -5.32 -0.04 8.63
N ASN A 82 -6.36 -0.24 7.83
CA ASN A 82 -7.68 0.35 8.08
C ASN A 82 -8.26 -0.12 9.43
N LEU A 83 -8.18 -1.43 9.71
CA LEU A 83 -8.62 -1.99 11.01
C LEU A 83 -7.84 -1.41 12.18
N LEU A 84 -6.51 -1.22 12.04
CA LEU A 84 -5.71 -0.60 13.08
C LEU A 84 -6.08 0.87 13.31
N ASN A 85 -6.40 1.60 12.24
CA ASN A 85 -6.86 2.98 12.34
C ASN A 85 -8.21 3.06 13.07
N GLU A 86 -9.19 2.23 12.68
CA GLU A 86 -10.50 2.14 13.33
C GLU A 86 -10.39 1.74 14.82
N LEU A 87 -9.53 0.76 15.14
CA LEU A 87 -9.28 0.36 16.53
C LEU A 87 -8.62 1.48 17.34
N GLY A 88 -7.67 2.21 16.75
CA GLY A 88 -7.02 3.36 17.38
C GLY A 88 -8.02 4.48 17.71
N GLU A 89 -8.87 4.84 16.75
CA GLU A 89 -9.93 5.84 16.93
C GLU A 89 -10.97 5.40 17.98
N SER A 90 -11.37 4.12 17.95
CA SER A 90 -12.30 3.54 18.92
C SER A 90 -11.75 3.57 20.35
N GLN A 91 -10.46 3.26 20.53
CA GLN A 91 -9.79 3.35 21.83
C GLN A 91 -9.67 4.80 22.31
N GLN A 92 -9.35 5.74 21.43
CA GLN A 92 -9.29 7.17 21.78
C GLN A 92 -10.66 7.71 22.21
N GLN A 93 -11.73 7.35 21.51
CA GLN A 93 -13.11 7.73 21.90
C GLN A 93 -13.53 7.11 23.24
N SER A 94 -13.17 5.85 23.49
CA SER A 94 -13.46 5.15 24.76
C SER A 94 -12.70 5.78 25.95
N ILE A 95 -11.43 6.14 25.74
CA ILE A 95 -10.62 6.83 26.75
C ILE A 95 -11.17 8.23 27.03
N MET A 96 -11.61 8.97 26.01
CA MET A 96 -12.24 10.29 26.20
C MET A 96 -13.57 10.20 26.96
N ARG A 97 -14.39 9.17 26.72
CA ARG A 97 -15.65 8.96 27.46
C ARG A 97 -15.47 8.56 28.93
N ARG A 98 -14.32 7.96 29.31
CA ARG A 98 -14.01 7.57 30.70
C ARG A 98 -13.39 8.69 31.54
N LYS A 99 -12.94 9.78 30.89
CA LYS A 99 -12.32 10.95 31.54
C LYS A 99 -13.31 12.10 31.78
N MET A 100 -14.57 11.94 31.39
CA MET A 100 -15.70 12.82 31.71
C MET A 100 -16.51 12.21 32.85
#